data_AF-A0A6H1K4X9-F1
#
_entry.id   AF-A0A6H1K4X9-F1
#
_cell.length_a   1.000
_cell.length_b   1.000
_cell.length_c   1.000
_cell.angle_alpha   90.00
_cell.angle_beta   90.00
_cell.angle_gamma   90.00
#
_symmetry.space_group_name_H-M   'P 1'
#
loop_
_entity.id
_entity.type
_entity.pdbx_description
1 polymer ?
#
loop_
_entity_poly.entity_id
_entity_poly.type
_entity_poly.pdbx_seq_one_letter_code
_entity_poly.pdbx_strand_id
1 'polypeptide(L)'
;MGCALRYSRGFHCWLSDGWPRTARPLLFTNSARGIVWRSNFNVQDWKPAPAAAGLIPTPQPGQPYASAREHGMHALRHFYASVLLDAGESVKAVSEYLGHSDPAMTLRVYAHLIPTSRERARRAVDQLLQPE
;
A
#
# COMPACT_ATOMS: atom_id res chain seq x y z
N MET A 1 -13.71 18.94 16.08
CA MET A 1 -12.40 18.96 15.38
C MET A 1 -12.61 18.41 13.97
N GLY A 2 -12.94 19.27 13.01
CA GLY A 2 -13.23 18.87 11.65
C GLY A 2 -12.44 19.75 10.69
N CYS A 3 -11.53 19.15 9.93
CA CYS A 3 -10.87 19.83 8.83
C CYS A 3 -11.76 19.66 7.59
N ALA A 4 -12.54 20.70 7.25
CA ALA A 4 -13.34 20.72 6.05
C ALA A 4 -12.44 21.11 4.86
N LEU A 5 -12.16 20.15 3.98
CA LEU A 5 -11.48 20.39 2.70
C LEU A 5 -12.48 21.07 1.74
N ARG A 6 -12.36 22.38 1.55
CA ARG A 6 -12.99 23.08 0.42
C ARG A 6 -12.04 23.06 -0.77
N TYR A 7 -12.49 22.46 -1.86
CA TYR A 7 -11.76 22.33 -3.13
C TYR A 7 -11.98 23.60 -3.96
N SER A 8 -11.04 24.54 -3.92
CA SER A 8 -10.99 25.64 -4.88
C SER A 8 -9.55 26.09 -5.13
N ARG A 9 -9.02 25.67 -6.30
CA ARG A 9 -7.92 26.25 -7.09
C ARG A 9 -6.78 26.91 -6.31
N GLY A 10 -5.67 26.18 -6.20
CA GLY A 10 -4.36 26.70 -5.79
C GLY A 10 -3.78 25.92 -4.62
N PHE A 11 -2.73 25.13 -4.87
CA PHE A 11 -1.95 24.49 -3.82
C PHE A 11 -1.09 25.53 -3.09
N HIS A 12 -1.70 26.40 -2.29
CA HIS A 12 -1.01 27.11 -1.23
C HIS A 12 -1.17 26.27 0.04
N CYS A 13 -0.13 25.54 0.44
CA CYS A 13 -0.08 25.09 1.82
C CYS A 13 0.04 26.34 2.67
N TRP A 14 -0.97 26.63 3.48
CA TRP A 14 -0.92 27.73 4.43
C TRP A 14 0.06 27.34 5.54
N LEU A 15 1.29 27.84 5.42
CA LEU A 15 2.18 28.01 6.56
C LEU A 15 1.47 28.99 7.50
N SER A 16 1.06 28.53 8.67
CA SER A 16 0.77 29.45 9.75
C SER A 16 2.11 30.05 10.19
N ASP A 17 2.21 31.38 10.13
CA ASP A 17 3.38 32.12 10.59
C ASP A 17 3.66 31.75 12.06
N GLY A 18 4.72 30.96 12.28
CA GLY A 18 5.12 30.49 13.61
C GLY A 18 5.63 29.05 13.69
N TRP A 19 5.37 28.20 12.69
CA TRP A 19 5.94 26.84 12.68
C TRP A 19 7.38 26.85 12.15
N PRO A 20 8.32 26.16 12.82
CA PRO A 20 9.68 26.04 12.30
C PRO A 20 9.65 25.33 10.95
N ARG A 21 10.33 25.89 9.95
CA ARG A 21 10.51 25.23 8.65
C ARG A 21 11.37 23.99 8.86
N THR A 22 10.74 22.84 9.02
CA THR A 22 11.45 21.56 9.09
C THR A 22 11.85 21.13 7.68
N ALA A 23 12.98 21.62 7.20
CA ALA A 23 13.62 21.09 6.00
C ALA A 23 14.38 19.81 6.39
N ARG A 24 13.70 18.66 6.35
CA ARG A 24 14.38 17.36 6.50
C ARG A 24 14.91 16.91 5.14
N PRO A 25 16.15 16.40 5.06
CA PRO A 25 16.65 15.83 3.82
C PRO A 25 15.75 14.66 3.39
N LEU A 26 15.46 14.58 2.09
CA LEU A 26 14.71 13.46 1.52
C LEU A 26 15.57 12.19 1.57
N LEU A 27 15.00 11.07 2.02
CA LEU A 27 15.67 9.77 1.99
C LEU A 27 15.79 9.24 0.55
N PHE A 28 14.74 9.43 -0.26
CA PHE A 28 14.72 9.07 -1.67
C PHE A 28 14.69 10.33 -2.52
N THR A 29 15.64 10.43 -3.44
CA THR A 29 15.74 11.56 -4.36
C THR A 29 15.87 11.07 -5.80
N ASN A 30 15.45 11.91 -6.74
CA ASN A 30 15.74 11.67 -8.15
C ASN A 30 17.23 11.95 -8.46
N SER A 31 17.65 11.76 -9.70
CA SER A 31 19.03 12.02 -10.15
C SER A 31 19.50 13.46 -9.91
N ALA A 32 18.57 14.43 -9.84
CA ALA A 32 18.85 15.82 -9.52
C ALA A 32 18.80 16.13 -8.01
N ARG A 33 18.80 15.10 -7.13
CA ARG A 33 18.69 15.21 -5.66
C ARG A 33 17.40 15.89 -5.17
N GLY A 34 16.37 15.96 -6.02
CA GLY A 34 15.05 16.52 -5.72
C GLY A 34 13.98 15.46 -5.44
N ILE A 35 12.73 15.89 -5.36
CA ILE A 35 11.57 15.03 -5.10
C ILE A 35 11.43 13.97 -6.21
N VAL A 36 11.15 12.73 -5.80
CA VAL A 36 10.73 11.67 -6.71
C VAL A 36 9.25 11.85 -7.03
N TRP A 37 8.95 12.21 -8.28
CA TRP A 37 7.57 12.31 -8.76
C TRP A 37 7.01 10.92 -9.04
N ARG A 38 5.89 10.55 -8.40
CA ARG A 38 5.25 9.24 -8.56
C ARG A 38 5.06 8.84 -10.02
N SER A 39 4.56 9.75 -10.86
CA SER A 39 4.28 9.47 -12.27
C SER A 39 5.56 9.19 -13.07
N ASN A 40 6.63 9.95 -12.82
CA ASN A 40 7.92 9.75 -13.50
C ASN A 40 8.56 8.44 -13.03
N PHE A 41 8.64 8.23 -11.73
CA PHE A 41 9.15 6.99 -11.16
C PHE A 41 8.41 5.77 -11.69
N ASN A 42 7.08 5.85 -11.81
CA ASN A 42 6.29 4.73 -12.30
C ASN A 42 6.64 4.32 -13.74
N VAL A 43 6.96 5.28 -14.60
CA VAL A 43 7.25 5.05 -16.02
C VAL A 43 8.73 4.78 -16.27
N GLN A 44 9.63 5.50 -15.58
CA GLN A 44 11.07 5.47 -15.83
C GLN A 44 11.79 4.34 -15.07
N ASP A 45 11.34 4.03 -13.86
CA ASP A 45 12.06 3.10 -12.98
C ASP A 45 11.21 1.87 -12.67
N TRP A 46 9.97 2.10 -12.25
CA TRP A 46 9.09 1.03 -11.79
C TRP A 46 8.73 0.08 -12.92
N LYS A 47 8.00 0.50 -13.97
CA LYS A 47 7.51 -0.41 -15.04
C LYS A 47 8.62 -1.16 -15.81
N PRO A 48 9.81 -0.59 -16.05
CA PRO A 48 10.93 -1.37 -16.58
C PRO A 48 11.36 -2.53 -15.69
N ALA A 49 11.27 -2.42 -14.36
CA ALA A 49 11.69 -3.47 -13.43
C ALA A 49 10.87 -4.78 -13.52
N PRO A 50 9.52 -4.81 -13.42
CA PRO A 50 8.72 -6.01 -13.61
C PRO A 50 8.77 -6.49 -15.06
N ALA A 51 9.00 -5.61 -16.04
CA ALA A 51 9.20 -6.05 -17.43
C ALA A 51 10.52 -6.83 -17.59
N ALA A 52 11.60 -6.32 -17.00
CA ALA A 52 12.89 -7.03 -16.93
C ALA A 52 12.79 -8.33 -16.13
N ALA A 53 11.93 -8.37 -15.11
CA ALA A 53 11.64 -9.59 -14.34
C ALA A 53 10.66 -10.56 -15.05
N GLY A 54 10.15 -10.22 -16.24
CA GLY A 54 9.22 -11.05 -17.00
C GLY A 54 7.78 -11.11 -16.45
N LEU A 55 7.42 -10.21 -15.52
CA LEU A 55 6.08 -10.14 -14.93
C LEU A 55 5.08 -9.39 -15.81
N ILE A 56 5.57 -8.48 -16.66
CA ILE A 56 4.76 -7.74 -17.64
C ILE A 56 5.47 -7.76 -18.99
N PRO A 57 4.73 -7.65 -20.12
CA PRO A 57 5.36 -7.56 -21.43
C PRO A 57 6.19 -6.29 -21.57
N THR A 58 7.36 -6.42 -22.21
CA THR A 58 8.15 -5.26 -22.65
C THR A 58 7.41 -4.59 -23.81
N PRO A 59 7.18 -3.26 -23.76
CA PRO A 59 6.47 -2.55 -24.82
C PRO A 59 7.32 -2.52 -26.09
N GLN A 60 6.66 -2.47 -27.25
CA GLN A 60 7.35 -2.19 -28.50
C GLN A 60 7.96 -0.78 -28.48
N PRO A 61 9.02 -0.50 -29.27
CA PRO A 61 9.61 0.82 -29.36
C PRO A 61 8.55 1.91 -29.63
N GLY A 62 8.52 2.96 -28.80
CA GLY A 62 7.57 4.07 -28.91
C GLY A 62 6.19 3.82 -28.27
N GLN A 63 5.89 2.61 -27.81
CA GLN A 63 4.65 2.32 -27.07
C GLN A 63 4.84 2.47 -25.55
N PRO A 64 3.82 2.91 -24.81
CA PRO A 64 3.87 2.87 -23.36
C PRO A 64 3.73 1.43 -22.86
N TYR A 65 4.34 1.13 -21.71
CA TYR A 65 4.01 -0.07 -20.94
C TYR A 65 2.50 -0.14 -20.66
N ALA A 66 1.94 -1.35 -20.70
CA ALA A 66 0.55 -1.61 -20.37
C ALA A 66 0.11 -0.89 -19.08
N SER A 67 -1.04 -0.21 -19.15
CA SER A 67 -1.65 0.45 -18.00
C SER A 67 -2.63 -0.49 -17.33
N ALA A 68 -2.15 -1.31 -16.40
CA ALA A 68 -3.03 -2.02 -15.47
C ALA A 68 -2.74 -1.58 -14.03
N ARG A 69 -3.79 -1.53 -13.21
CA ARG A 69 -3.67 -1.13 -11.80
C ARG A 69 -2.78 -2.11 -11.03
N GLU A 70 -2.81 -3.39 -11.40
CA GLU A 70 -1.93 -4.43 -10.86
C GLU A 70 -0.44 -4.27 -11.24
N HIS A 71 -0.10 -3.42 -12.20
CA HIS A 71 1.29 -3.21 -12.63
C HIS A 71 1.92 -1.94 -12.04
N GLY A 72 1.19 -1.19 -11.22
CA GLY A 72 1.72 -0.01 -10.53
C GLY A 72 2.37 -0.36 -9.18
N MET A 73 3.09 0.60 -8.59
CA MET A 73 3.72 0.46 -7.26
C MET A 73 2.79 -0.02 -6.15
N HIS A 74 1.48 0.22 -6.28
CA HIS A 74 0.49 -0.24 -5.31
C HIS A 74 0.38 -1.77 -5.24
N ALA A 75 0.84 -2.48 -6.28
CA ALA A 75 0.95 -3.93 -6.27
C ALA A 75 1.84 -4.45 -5.13
N LEU A 76 2.91 -3.74 -4.77
CA LEU A 76 3.77 -4.11 -3.63
C LEU A 76 3.01 -4.05 -2.31
N ARG A 77 2.14 -3.04 -2.15
CA ARG A 77 1.29 -2.92 -0.96
C ARG A 77 0.27 -4.05 -0.89
N HIS A 78 -0.30 -4.44 -2.02
CA HIS A 78 -1.16 -5.62 -2.10
C HIS A 78 -0.39 -6.89 -1.76
N PHE A 79 0.79 -7.11 -2.34
CA PHE A 79 1.64 -8.27 -2.05
C PHE A 79 1.99 -8.39 -0.57
N TYR A 80 2.44 -7.29 0.06
CA TYR A 80 2.77 -7.26 1.49
C TYR A 80 1.57 -7.68 2.36
N ALA A 81 0.39 -7.11 2.10
CA ALA A 81 -0.83 -7.46 2.82
C ALA A 81 -1.21 -8.93 2.60
N SER A 82 -1.11 -9.41 1.37
CA SER A 82 -1.44 -10.79 1.01
C SER A 82 -0.56 -11.81 1.73
N VAL A 83 0.76 -11.60 1.75
CA VAL A 83 1.71 -12.51 2.41
C VAL A 83 1.45 -12.58 3.91
N LEU A 84 1.19 -11.45 4.57
CA LEU A 84 0.92 -11.44 6.01
C LEU A 84 -0.39 -12.15 6.36
N LEU A 85 -1.44 -11.93 5.59
CA LEU A 85 -2.74 -12.56 5.84
C LEU A 85 -2.72 -14.07 5.55
N ASP A 86 -1.99 -14.49 4.51
CA ASP A 86 -1.76 -15.91 4.21
C ASP A 86 -0.98 -16.60 5.35
N ALA A 87 0.00 -15.90 5.94
CA ALA A 87 0.72 -16.35 7.13
C ALA A 87 -0.14 -16.35 8.42
N GLY A 88 -1.39 -15.91 8.37
CA GLY A 88 -2.33 -15.92 9.48
C GLY A 88 -2.26 -14.69 10.41
N GLU A 89 -1.61 -13.61 9.98
CA GLU A 89 -1.57 -12.35 10.73
C GLU A 89 -2.97 -11.77 10.91
N SER A 90 -3.18 -11.02 12.00
CA SER A 90 -4.48 -10.41 12.27
C SER A 90 -4.78 -9.28 11.28
N VAL A 91 -6.03 -9.21 10.80
CA VAL A 91 -6.50 -8.13 9.91
C VAL A 91 -6.28 -6.74 10.54
N LYS A 92 -6.40 -6.66 11.88
CA LYS A 92 -6.14 -5.43 12.63
C LYS A 92 -4.66 -5.02 12.52
N ALA A 93 -3.72 -5.91 12.81
CA ALA A 93 -2.29 -5.62 12.71
C ALA A 93 -1.90 -5.23 11.28
N VAL A 94 -2.35 -5.99 10.27
CA VAL A 94 -2.12 -5.64 8.86
C VAL A 94 -2.70 -4.26 8.53
N SER A 95 -3.89 -3.93 9.02
CA SER A 95 -4.49 -2.60 8.85
C SER A 95 -3.64 -1.47 9.45
N GLU A 96 -3.08 -1.69 10.62
CA GLU A 96 -2.19 -0.73 11.31
C GLU A 96 -0.87 -0.55 10.55
N TYR A 97 -0.23 -1.63 10.09
CA TYR A 97 1.00 -1.56 9.29
C TYR A 97 0.80 -0.81 7.98
N LEU A 98 -0.38 -0.97 7.38
CA LEU A 98 -0.76 -0.27 6.17
C LEU A 98 -1.16 1.19 6.46
N GLY A 99 -1.48 1.54 7.70
CA GLY A 99 -1.95 2.87 8.07
C GLY A 99 -3.38 3.16 7.58
N HIS A 100 -4.24 2.14 7.50
CA HIS A 100 -5.65 2.37 7.20
C HIS A 100 -6.36 2.95 8.42
N SER A 101 -7.07 4.06 8.22
CA SER A 101 -7.91 4.67 9.25
C SER A 101 -9.13 3.81 9.61
N ASP A 102 -9.55 2.94 8.69
CA ASP A 102 -10.66 2.01 8.85
C ASP A 102 -10.20 0.57 8.53
N PRO A 103 -10.14 -0.32 9.54
CA PRO A 103 -9.81 -1.73 9.34
C PRO A 103 -10.78 -2.49 8.42
N ALA A 104 -12.02 -2.03 8.29
CA ALA A 104 -12.97 -2.62 7.36
C ALA A 104 -12.54 -2.41 5.89
N MET A 105 -11.66 -1.46 5.59
CA MET A 105 -11.03 -1.34 4.27
C MET A 105 -10.11 -2.55 3.99
N THR A 106 -9.31 -2.97 4.96
CA THR A 106 -8.44 -4.15 4.84
C THR A 106 -9.28 -5.41 4.63
N LEU A 107 -10.34 -5.58 5.44
CA LEU A 107 -11.22 -6.74 5.33
C LEU A 107 -11.90 -6.79 3.95
N ARG A 108 -12.42 -5.67 3.45
CA ARG A 108 -13.05 -5.60 2.12
C ARG A 108 -12.11 -6.02 0.98
N VAL A 109 -10.83 -5.66 1.08
CA VAL A 109 -9.85 -5.92 0.01
C VAL A 109 -9.28 -7.34 0.10
N TYR A 110 -9.03 -7.85 1.31
CA TYR A 110 -8.21 -9.05 1.50
C TYR A 110 -8.90 -10.23 2.21
N ALA A 111 -10.19 -10.14 2.57
CA ALA A 111 -10.89 -11.23 3.27
C ALA A 111 -10.78 -12.59 2.57
N HIS A 112 -10.67 -12.60 1.24
CA HIS A 112 -10.53 -13.82 0.44
C HIS A 112 -9.20 -14.57 0.64
N LEU A 113 -8.19 -13.92 1.21
CA LEU A 113 -6.88 -14.52 1.51
C LEU A 113 -6.81 -15.10 2.91
N ILE A 114 -7.80 -14.81 3.76
CA ILE A 114 -7.81 -15.31 5.14
C ILE A 114 -8.12 -16.80 5.07
N PRO A 115 -7.18 -17.68 5.50
CA PRO A 115 -7.42 -19.12 5.49
C PRO A 115 -8.68 -19.44 6.29
N THR A 116 -9.50 -20.37 5.82
CA THR A 116 -10.71 -20.77 6.53
C THR A 116 -10.35 -21.27 7.92
N SER A 117 -10.61 -20.43 8.92
CA SER A 117 -10.23 -20.69 10.31
C SER A 117 -11.18 -21.66 11.01
N ARG A 118 -12.20 -22.16 10.32
CA ARG A 118 -13.31 -22.93 10.90
C ARG A 118 -12.82 -24.10 11.74
N GLU A 119 -11.90 -24.91 11.21
CA GLU A 119 -11.39 -26.08 11.94
C GLU A 119 -10.44 -25.70 13.08
N ARG A 120 -9.62 -24.65 12.91
CA ARG A 120 -8.80 -24.12 14.02
C ARG A 120 -9.65 -23.54 15.15
N ALA A 121 -10.68 -22.77 14.82
CA ALA A 121 -11.60 -22.19 15.76
C ALA A 121 -12.38 -23.28 16.50
N ARG A 122 -12.87 -24.29 15.77
CA ARG A 122 -13.54 -25.45 16.36
C ARG A 122 -12.61 -26.18 17.33
N ARG A 123 -11.37 -26.49 16.94
CA ARG A 123 -10.39 -27.13 17.81
C ARG A 123 -10.03 -26.30 19.04
N ALA A 124 -9.89 -24.99 18.91
CA ALA A 124 -9.59 -24.10 20.04
C ALA A 124 -10.73 -24.07 21.07
N VAL A 125 -11.98 -24.04 20.59
CA VAL A 125 -13.16 -24.13 21.45
C VAL A 125 -13.29 -25.53 22.08
N ASP A 126 -13.08 -26.59 21.29
CA ASP A 126 -13.12 -27.97 21.79
C ASP A 126 -12.09 -28.18 22.91
N GLN A 127 -10.85 -27.66 22.76
CA GLN A 127 -9.80 -27.75 23.78
C GLN A 127 -10.16 -27.04 25.08
N LEU A 128 -10.84 -25.90 25.01
CA LEU A 128 -11.30 -25.16 26.19
C LEU A 128 -12.42 -25.90 26.95
N LEU A 129 -13.20 -26.72 26.24
CA LEU A 129 -14.39 -27.38 26.78
C LEU A 129 -14.15 -28.84 27.24
N GLN A 130 -12.92 -29.36 27.14
CA GLN A 130 -12.60 -30.70 27.64
C GLN A 130 -12.69 -30.71 29.18
N PRO A 131 -13.49 -31.60 29.79
CA PRO A 131 -13.44 -31.80 31.25
C PRO A 131 -12.08 -32.39 31.63
N GLU A 132 -11.56 -32.01 32.81
CA GLU A 132 -10.30 -32.57 33.35
C GLU A 132 -10.33 -34.09 33.51
#